data_AF-A0A970JIC8-F1
#
_entry.id   AF-A0A970JIC8-F1
#
_cell.length_a   1.000
_cell.length_b   1.000
_cell.length_c   1.000
_cell.angle_alpha   90.00
_cell.angle_beta   90.00
_cell.angle_gamma   90.00
#
_symmetry.space_group_name_H-M   'P 1'
#
loop_
_entity.id
_entity.type
_entity.pdbx_description
1 polymer ?
#
loop_
_entity_poly.entity_id
_entity_poly.type
_entity_poly.pdbx_seq_one_letter_code
_entity_poly.pdbx_strand_id
1 'polypeptide(L)'
;MNQVGIVGAGKGGAALLECMLQTPGIVIIGIADPNPTSPGIQLAKAHNIFTTADFRDLAAVPGRKTLIDATGVPAVAQALSELASDTLTIVPPEVAQLLWTIVD
;
A
#
# COMPACT_ATOMS: atom_id res chain seq x y z
N MET A 1 -1.82 -5.38 16.21
CA MET A 1 -0.92 -5.15 15.07
C MET A 1 -1.78 -4.92 13.85
N ASN A 2 -1.53 -3.84 13.11
CA ASN A 2 -2.33 -3.43 11.96
C ASN A 2 -1.65 -3.93 10.68
N GLN A 3 -2.35 -4.78 9.92
CA GLN A 3 -1.88 -5.25 8.62
C GLN A 3 -2.13 -4.18 7.56
N VAL A 4 -1.07 -3.78 6.85
CA VAL A 4 -1.13 -2.69 5.87
C VAL A 4 -0.54 -3.16 4.54
N GLY A 5 -1.30 -2.99 3.46
CA GLY A 5 -0.81 -3.11 2.09
C GLY A 5 -0.78 -1.73 1.42
N ILE A 6 0.17 -1.53 0.51
CA ILE A 6 0.32 -0.28 -0.25
C ILE A 6 0.05 -0.57 -1.72
N VAL A 7 -0.77 0.26 -2.36
CA VAL A 7 -1.11 0.15 -3.79
C VAL A 7 -0.56 1.37 -4.51
N GLY A 8 0.41 1.17 -5.39
CA GLY A 8 1.26 2.22 -5.95
C GLY A 8 2.59 2.31 -5.22
N ALA A 9 3.69 2.06 -5.92
CA ALA A 9 5.05 2.01 -5.40
C ALA A 9 5.95 3.09 -6.03
N GLY A 10 5.36 4.20 -6.47
CA GLY A 10 6.08 5.42 -6.81
C GLY A 10 6.76 6.07 -5.60
N LYS A 11 7.13 7.34 -5.72
CA LYS A 11 7.82 8.08 -4.64
C LYS A 11 7.02 8.07 -3.33
N GLY A 12 5.73 8.37 -3.38
CA GLY A 12 4.88 8.39 -2.18
C GLY A 12 4.68 7.01 -1.56
N GLY A 13 4.43 5.98 -2.38
CA GLY A 13 4.34 4.62 -1.89
C GLY A 13 5.63 4.13 -1.21
N ALA A 14 6.80 4.52 -1.75
CA ALA A 14 8.10 4.20 -1.16
C ALA A 14 8.32 4.92 0.17
N ALA A 15 8.02 6.22 0.25
CA ALA A 15 8.14 7.01 1.48
C ALA A 15 7.23 6.47 2.60
N LEU A 16 5.98 6.12 2.26
CA LEU A 16 5.07 5.47 3.20
C LEU A 16 5.61 4.11 3.67
N LEU A 17 6.11 3.30 2.74
CA LEU A 17 6.69 2.00 3.07
C LEU A 17 7.86 2.14 4.06
N GLU A 18 8.79 3.05 3.78
CA GLU A 18 9.96 3.31 4.64
C GLU A 18 9.54 3.75 6.04
N CYS A 19 8.62 4.72 6.15
CA CYS A 19 8.08 5.18 7.42
C CYS A 19 7.41 4.04 8.22
N MET A 20 6.57 3.25 7.55
CA MET A 20 5.81 2.18 8.19
C MET A 20 6.68 1.02 8.65
N LEU A 21 7.79 0.74 7.96
CA LEU A 21 8.75 -0.27 8.39
C LEU A 21 9.42 0.06 9.73
N GLN A 22 9.51 1.35 10.06
CA GLN A 22 10.08 1.83 11.33
C GLN A 22 9.02 2.05 12.41
N THR A 23 7.73 1.83 12.11
CA THR A 23 6.63 2.17 13.02
C THR A 23 6.15 0.94 13.82
N PRO A 24 6.30 0.93 15.16
CA PRO A 24 5.83 -0.17 15.99
C PRO A 24 4.33 -0.43 15.83
N GLY A 25 3.96 -1.71 15.73
CA GLY A 25 2.56 -2.13 15.65
C GLY A 25 1.97 -2.16 14.23
N ILE A 26 2.72 -1.75 13.21
CA ILE A 26 2.39 -1.93 11.79
C ILE A 26 3.05 -3.20 11.26
N VAL A 27 2.32 -3.95 10.44
CA VAL A 27 2.82 -5.11 9.69
C VAL A 27 2.54 -4.88 8.22
N ILE A 28 3.58 -4.71 7.41
CA ILE A 28 3.44 -4.59 5.96
C ILE A 28 3.17 -5.99 5.38
N ILE A 29 1.98 -6.15 4.78
CA ILE A 29 1.61 -7.40 4.11
C ILE A 29 2.03 -7.44 2.64
N GLY A 30 2.36 -6.29 2.05
CA GLY A 30 2.93 -6.20 0.71
C GLY A 30 2.74 -4.84 0.05
N ILE A 31 3.34 -4.69 -1.12
CA ILE A 31 3.17 -3.51 -1.99
C ILE A 31 2.88 -3.94 -3.43
N ALA A 32 1.95 -3.26 -4.08
CA ALA A 32 1.52 -3.55 -5.44
C ALA A 32 1.88 -2.41 -6.39
N ASP A 33 2.56 -2.71 -7.50
CA ASP A 33 2.80 -1.77 -8.60
C ASP A 33 3.10 -2.54 -9.89
N PRO A 34 2.47 -2.19 -11.03
CA PRO A 34 2.73 -2.85 -12.30
C PRO A 34 4.15 -2.61 -12.84
N ASN A 35 4.84 -1.55 -12.39
CA ASN A 35 6.23 -1.29 -12.73
C ASN A 35 7.17 -2.03 -11.74
N PRO A 36 7.86 -3.11 -12.18
CA PRO A 36 8.70 -3.93 -11.31
C PRO A 36 10.00 -3.23 -10.86
N THR A 37 10.32 -2.06 -11.45
CA THR A 37 11.48 -1.25 -11.09
C THR A 37 11.10 0.04 -10.36
N SER A 38 9.85 0.17 -9.92
CA SER A 38 9.42 1.32 -9.12
C SER A 38 10.16 1.38 -7.77
N PRO A 39 10.38 2.58 -7.19
CA PRO A 39 11.17 2.73 -5.97
C PRO A 39 10.66 1.88 -4.81
N GLY A 40 9.34 1.83 -4.59
CA GLY A 40 8.74 1.06 -3.50
C GLY A 40 8.85 -0.45 -3.71
N ILE A 41 8.84 -0.95 -4.95
CA ILE A 41 9.08 -2.38 -5.25
C ILE A 41 10.53 -2.75 -4.94
N GLN A 42 11.49 -1.90 -5.31
CA GLN A 42 12.91 -2.15 -4.99
C GLN A 42 13.14 -2.14 -3.47
N LEU A 43 12.56 -1.17 -2.75
CA LEU A 43 12.62 -1.09 -1.30
C LEU A 43 11.98 -2.33 -0.65
N ALA A 44 10.77 -2.72 -1.07
CA ALA A 44 10.10 -3.90 -0.54
C ALA A 44 10.93 -5.18 -0.71
N LYS A 45 11.54 -5.38 -1.90
CA LYS A 45 12.43 -6.52 -2.15
C LYS A 45 13.64 -6.52 -1.22
N ALA A 46 14.28 -5.37 -0.99
CA ALA A 46 15.41 -5.24 -0.07
C ALA A 46 15.05 -5.65 1.37
N HIS A 47 13.79 -5.47 1.76
CA HIS A 47 13.26 -5.85 3.06
C HIS A 47 12.52 -7.21 3.09
N ASN A 48 12.59 -8.01 2.01
CA ASN A 48 11.89 -9.30 1.87
C ASN A 48 10.36 -9.20 2.05
N ILE A 49 9.77 -8.09 1.60
CA ILE A 49 8.33 -7.84 1.64
C ILE A 49 7.70 -8.35 0.34
N PHE A 50 6.50 -8.91 0.45
CA PHE A 50 5.74 -9.37 -0.71
C PHE A 50 5.48 -8.23 -1.71
N THR A 51 5.74 -8.50 -2.99
CA THR A 51 5.49 -7.57 -4.09
C THR A 51 4.61 -8.23 -5.14
N THR A 52 3.67 -7.47 -5.70
CA THR A 52 2.80 -7.94 -6.79
C THR A 52 2.59 -6.84 -7.83
N ALA A 53 2.17 -7.24 -9.04
CA ALA A 53 1.69 -6.32 -10.06
C ALA A 53 0.17 -6.04 -9.95
N ASP A 54 -0.59 -6.89 -9.24
CA ASP A 54 -2.03 -6.75 -9.05
C ASP A 54 -2.37 -6.58 -7.56
N PHE A 55 -2.93 -5.42 -7.21
CA PHE A 55 -3.32 -5.13 -5.83
C PHE A 55 -4.39 -6.07 -5.28
N ARG A 56 -5.12 -6.79 -6.15
CA ARG A 56 -6.09 -7.81 -5.73
C ARG A 56 -5.44 -8.93 -4.94
N ASP A 57 -4.16 -9.23 -5.18
CA ASP A 57 -3.43 -10.20 -4.37
C ASP A 57 -3.30 -9.74 -2.91
N LEU A 58 -3.16 -8.43 -2.67
CA LEU A 58 -3.13 -7.87 -1.31
C LEU A 58 -4.51 -7.93 -0.64
N ALA A 59 -5.58 -7.69 -1.41
CA ALA A 59 -6.95 -7.80 -0.93
C ALA A 59 -7.31 -9.25 -0.58
N ALA A 60 -6.78 -10.22 -1.32
CA ALA A 60 -7.01 -11.65 -1.11
C ALA A 60 -6.30 -12.23 0.12
N VAL A 61 -5.34 -11.50 0.72
CA VAL A 61 -4.72 -11.91 1.99
C VAL A 61 -5.82 -12.09 3.05
N PRO A 62 -5.89 -13.19 3.82
CA PRO A 62 -6.92 -13.34 4.84
C PRO A 62 -6.78 -12.35 6.01
N GLY A 63 -7.87 -12.12 6.75
CA GLY A 63 -7.86 -11.33 7.99
C GLY A 63 -8.02 -9.81 7.81
N ARG A 64 -8.23 -9.10 8.93
CA ARG A 64 -8.47 -7.65 8.93
C ARG A 64 -7.23 -6.87 8.49
N LYS A 65 -7.37 -6.00 7.50
CA LYS A 65 -6.27 -5.21 6.94
C LYS A 65 -6.72 -3.84 6.42
N THR A 66 -5.73 -3.01 6.15
CA THR A 66 -5.88 -1.72 5.49
C THR A 66 -5.09 -1.73 4.19
N LEU A 67 -5.68 -1.30 3.08
CA LEU A 67 -4.95 -0.99 1.85
C LEU A 67 -4.90 0.52 1.65
N ILE A 68 -3.72 1.03 1.30
CA ILE A 68 -3.47 2.45 1.08
C ILE A 68 -3.30 2.70 -0.40
N ASP A 69 -4.20 3.49 -0.98
CA ASP A 69 -4.09 3.91 -2.38
C ASP A 69 -3.10 5.07 -2.50
N ALA A 70 -1.91 4.77 -3.02
CA ALA A 70 -0.87 5.73 -3.36
C ALA A 70 -0.66 5.80 -4.89
N THR A 71 -1.65 5.42 -5.69
CA THR A 71 -1.52 5.36 -7.16
C THR A 71 -1.76 6.70 -7.84
N GLY A 72 -2.67 7.52 -7.32
CA GLY A 72 -3.18 8.71 -8.00
C GLY A 72 -4.01 8.39 -9.26
N VAL A 73 -4.42 7.13 -9.46
CA VAL A 73 -5.17 6.69 -10.65
C VAL A 73 -6.66 6.51 -10.29
N PRO A 74 -7.59 7.33 -10.84
CA PRO A 74 -9.00 7.29 -10.47
C PRO A 74 -9.66 5.91 -10.62
N ALA A 75 -9.29 5.17 -11.68
CA ALA A 75 -9.82 3.83 -11.91
C ALA A 75 -9.39 2.82 -10.83
N VAL A 76 -8.19 2.99 -10.24
CA VAL A 76 -7.72 2.14 -9.14
C VAL A 76 -8.45 2.51 -7.85
N ALA A 77 -8.64 3.79 -7.57
CA ALA A 77 -9.40 4.25 -6.41
C ALA A 77 -10.83 3.70 -6.41
N GLN A 78 -11.50 3.74 -7.57
CA GLN A 78 -12.82 3.14 -7.73
C GLN A 78 -12.80 1.63 -7.46
N ALA A 79 -11.88 0.90 -8.08
CA ALA A 79 -11.78 -0.54 -7.90
C ALA A 79 -11.44 -0.94 -6.45
N LEU A 80 -10.62 -0.17 -5.73
CA LEU A 80 -10.33 -0.39 -4.32
C LEU A 80 -11.55 -0.11 -3.44
N SER A 81 -12.27 0.97 -3.71
CA SER A 81 -13.51 1.32 -2.99
C SER A 81 -14.55 0.19 -3.06
N GLU A 82 -14.69 -0.45 -4.23
CA GLU A 82 -15.58 -1.59 -4.44
C GLU A 82 -15.18 -2.85 -3.64
N LEU A 83 -13.92 -2.96 -3.20
CA LEU A 83 -13.44 -4.07 -2.37
C LEU A 83 -13.60 -3.81 -0.86
N ALA A 84 -13.95 -2.58 -0.45
CA ALA A 84 -14.07 -2.24 0.96
C ALA A 84 -15.10 -3.12 1.66
N SER A 85 -14.78 -3.57 2.87
CA SER A 85 -15.65 -4.43 3.68
C SER A 85 -15.35 -4.28 5.18
N ASP A 86 -16.10 -4.98 6.02
CA ASP A 86 -15.88 -5.04 7.48
C ASP A 86 -14.46 -5.49 7.88
N THR A 87 -13.74 -6.16 6.96
CA THR A 87 -12.38 -6.66 7.18
C THR A 87 -11.32 -5.99 6.30
N LEU A 88 -11.73 -5.18 5.32
CA LEU A 88 -10.84 -4.49 4.41
C LEU A 88 -11.15 -2.99 4.42
N THR A 89 -10.30 -2.23 5.11
CA THR A 89 -10.35 -0.76 5.11
C THR A 89 -9.51 -0.22 3.96
N ILE A 90 -10.03 0.78 3.24
CA ILE A 90 -9.31 1.47 2.17
C ILE A 90 -8.98 2.88 2.63
N VAL A 91 -7.71 3.27 2.53
CA VAL A 91 -7.27 4.66 2.67
C VAL A 91 -7.23 5.27 1.27
N PRO A 92 -8.07 6.29 0.99
CA PRO A 92 -8.18 6.86 -0.33
C PRO A 92 -6.96 7.72 -0.69
N PRO A 93 -6.74 8.01 -1.99
CA PRO A 93 -5.58 8.75 -2.49
C PRO A 93 -5.30 10.08 -1.78
N GLU A 94 -6.35 10.83 -1.43
CA GLU A 94 -6.21 12.17 -0.83
C GLU A 94 -5.64 12.07 0.60
N VAL A 95 -6.05 11.03 1.34
CA VAL A 95 -5.54 10.76 2.69
C VAL A 95 -4.13 10.19 2.62
N ALA A 96 -3.89 9.24 1.70
CA ALA A 96 -2.56 8.73 1.46
C ALA A 96 -1.59 9.86 1.09
N GLN A 97 -2.05 10.82 0.27
CA GLN A 97 -1.29 11.98 -0.13
C GLN A 97 -0.87 12.84 1.07
N LEU A 98 -1.82 13.13 1.96
CA LEU A 98 -1.53 13.86 3.18
C LEU A 98 -0.48 13.16 4.05
N LEU A 99 -0.57 11.83 4.18
CA LEU A 99 0.36 11.05 5.01
C LEU A 99 1.80 11.16 4.51
N TRP A 100 2.05 10.96 3.21
CA TRP A 100 3.44 11.02 2.72
C TRP A 100 4.00 12.44 2.63
N THR A 101 3.15 13.47 2.49
CA THR A 101 3.59 14.88 2.60
C THR A 101 4.05 15.26 4.01
N ILE A 102 3.68 14.50 5.05
CA ILE A 102 4.12 14.75 6.43
C ILE A 102 5.44 14.02 6.74
N VAL A 103 5.70 12.89 6.07
CA VAL A 103 6.89 12.07 6.32
C VAL A 103 8.07 12.42 5.42
N ASP A 104 7.82 13.11 4.30
CA ASP A 104 8.82 13.75 3.41
C ASP A 104 9.08 15.20 3.88
#